data_AF-A0A7K9HWG6-F1
#
_entry.id   AF-A0A7K9HWG6-F1
#
_cell.length_a   1.000
_cell.length_b   1.000
_cell.length_c   1.000
_cell.angle_alpha   90.00
_cell.angle_beta   90.00
_cell.angle_gamma   90.00
#
_symmetry.space_group_name_H-M   'P 1'
#
loop_
_entity.id
_entity.type
_entity.pdbx_description
1 polymer ?
#
loop_
_entity_poly.entity_id
_entity_poly.type
_entity_poly.pdbx_seq_one_letter_code
_entity_poly.pdbx_strand_id
1 'polypeptide(L)'
;MWGASPGWAAEAEMFQRTPEEAFPTMENPAEEMDTTDTQWGWFYLAECGKWHMFEFASNSHCSVSSEDIEKSFQTNPQGSVSFTTAKFNYRLDFSVMKQTNLTTLKQRPIKRAPFSVSAFSRMEKLPSLPLISPPFFFPQLIPLQKKTNEYNEVSSFFGKTMESYRIKRITRIQNLDLWEFYCR
;
A
#
# COMPACT_ATOMS: atom_id res chain seq x y z
N MET A 1 46.30 32.21 67.23
CA MET A 1 46.33 31.33 66.05
C MET A 1 45.35 31.90 65.03
N TRP A 2 45.88 32.29 63.87
CA TRP A 2 45.22 32.61 62.59
C TRP A 2 44.07 33.64 62.54
N GLY A 3 44.48 34.88 62.23
CA GLY A 3 43.97 35.77 61.17
C GLY A 3 42.47 35.96 60.96
N ALA A 4 42.00 37.20 61.21
CA ALA A 4 40.74 37.74 60.70
C ALA A 4 41.00 38.83 59.63
N SER A 5 40.02 39.00 58.73
CA SER A 5 39.70 40.15 57.85
C SER A 5 39.90 39.90 56.33
N PRO A 6 39.24 40.67 55.43
CA PRO A 6 37.80 41.04 55.43
C PRO A 6 37.19 41.12 54.00
N GLY A 7 35.86 41.27 53.94
CA GLY A 7 35.21 42.28 53.10
C GLY A 7 34.85 41.98 51.63
N TRP A 8 33.57 42.25 51.33
CA TRP A 8 32.98 42.95 50.17
C TRP A 8 33.13 42.33 48.76
N ALA A 9 32.13 42.27 47.86
CA ALA A 9 30.98 43.15 47.59
C ALA A 9 29.89 42.39 46.79
N ALA A 10 28.69 43.00 46.72
CA ALA A 10 27.81 43.21 45.55
C ALA A 10 27.70 42.09 44.47
N GLU A 11 26.56 41.75 43.88
CA GLU A 11 25.35 42.50 43.58
C GLU A 11 24.30 41.52 43.03
N ALA A 12 23.06 41.98 42.90
CA ALA A 12 21.97 41.29 42.23
C ALA A 12 22.28 40.98 40.76
N GLU A 13 21.54 40.05 40.15
CA GLU A 13 21.03 40.04 38.75
C GLU A 13 20.41 38.64 38.51
N MET A 14 19.08 38.53 38.54
CA MET A 14 18.17 38.56 37.37
C MET A 14 17.81 37.15 36.85
N PHE A 15 16.52 36.86 36.99
CA PHE A 15 15.77 35.81 36.29
C PHE A 15 16.17 35.75 34.82
N GLN A 16 16.73 34.62 34.36
CA GLN A 16 16.63 34.25 32.95
C GLN A 16 16.24 32.78 32.84
N ARG A 17 15.00 32.62 32.35
CA ARG A 17 14.34 31.40 31.93
C ARG A 17 14.92 31.06 30.55
N THR A 18 15.66 29.97 30.43
CA THR A 18 16.03 29.39 29.13
C THR A 18 15.01 28.31 28.76
N PRO A 19 14.33 28.40 27.60
CA PRO A 19 13.47 27.32 27.13
C PRO A 19 13.99 26.77 25.80
N GLU A 20 15.13 26.09 25.78
CA GLU A 20 15.56 25.31 24.61
C GLU A 20 16.31 24.04 25.03
N GLU A 21 15.61 23.10 25.65
CA GLU A 21 15.94 21.68 25.48
C GLU A 21 15.07 21.16 24.33
N ALA A 22 15.63 21.27 23.12
CA ALA A 22 15.05 20.69 21.93
C ALA A 22 14.96 19.17 22.11
N PHE A 23 13.74 18.66 22.17
CA PHE A 23 13.46 17.24 22.01
C PHE A 23 14.10 16.77 20.69
N PRO A 24 14.84 15.66 20.66
CA PRO A 24 15.26 15.09 19.40
C PRO A 24 13.99 14.65 18.68
N THR A 25 13.64 15.38 17.61
CA THR A 25 12.66 14.93 16.64
C THR A 25 13.16 13.58 16.15
N MET A 26 12.51 12.51 16.60
CA MET A 26 12.71 11.18 16.07
C MET A 26 12.09 11.20 14.68
N GLU A 27 12.87 11.68 13.71
CA GLU A 27 12.59 11.56 12.30
C GLU A 27 12.56 10.07 12.04
N ASN A 28 11.36 9.52 11.94
CA ASN A 28 11.12 8.14 11.59
C ASN A 28 11.41 8.09 10.07
N PRO A 29 12.56 7.59 9.60
CA PRO A 29 12.64 7.27 8.19
C PRO A 29 11.73 6.05 8.08
N ALA A 30 10.52 6.24 7.55
CA ALA A 30 9.79 5.11 7.02
C ALA A 30 10.77 4.46 6.05
N GLU A 31 11.39 3.35 6.47
CA GLU A 31 12.30 2.60 5.61
C GLU A 31 11.54 2.42 4.31
N GLU A 32 12.12 2.97 3.24
CA GLU A 32 11.54 2.95 1.91
C GLU A 32 11.51 1.49 1.52
N MET A 33 10.37 0.84 1.82
CA MET A 33 10.15 -0.56 1.51
C MET A 33 10.41 -0.69 0.02
N ASP A 34 11.42 -1.48 -0.33
CA ASP A 34 11.84 -1.69 -1.70
C ASP A 34 10.72 -2.41 -2.46
N THR A 35 9.81 -1.61 -3.01
CA THR A 35 8.66 -2.09 -3.79
C THR A 35 9.01 -2.19 -5.27
N THR A 36 10.30 -2.06 -5.63
CA THR A 36 10.75 -2.14 -7.04
C THR A 36 10.45 -3.51 -7.66
N ASP A 37 10.38 -4.57 -6.86
CA ASP A 37 10.02 -5.92 -7.30
C ASP A 37 8.50 -6.17 -7.37
N THR A 38 7.67 -5.23 -6.90
CA THR A 38 6.21 -5.42 -6.90
C THR A 38 5.64 -5.18 -8.30
N GLN A 39 5.20 -6.25 -8.96
CA GLN A 39 4.48 -6.15 -10.22
C GLN A 39 3.08 -5.54 -9.99
N TRP A 40 2.74 -4.49 -10.74
CA TRP A 40 1.47 -3.76 -10.62
C TRP A 40 0.49 -4.08 -11.75
N GLY A 41 -0.73 -4.41 -11.36
CA GLY A 41 -1.80 -4.85 -12.25
C GLY A 41 -2.94 -3.85 -12.26
N TRP A 42 -3.51 -3.63 -13.44
CA TRP A 42 -4.63 -2.73 -13.64
C TRP A 42 -5.92 -3.50 -13.86
N PHE A 43 -7.00 -3.04 -13.23
CA PHE A 43 -8.31 -3.70 -13.26
C PHE A 43 -9.43 -2.70 -13.55
N TYR A 44 -10.49 -3.16 -14.21
CA TYR A 44 -11.73 -2.40 -14.44
C TYR A 44 -12.94 -3.18 -13.93
N LEU A 45 -13.96 -2.46 -13.44
CA LEU A 45 -15.21 -3.06 -12.98
C LEU A 45 -16.14 -3.32 -14.18
N ALA A 46 -16.37 -4.59 -14.51
CA ALA A 46 -17.26 -4.99 -15.58
C ALA A 46 -18.74 -4.89 -15.20
N GLU A 47 -19.63 -4.94 -16.21
CA GLU A 47 -21.09 -4.86 -16.02
C GLU A 47 -21.65 -6.03 -15.20
N CYS A 48 -20.93 -7.15 -15.13
CA CYS A 48 -21.27 -8.28 -14.26
C CYS A 48 -20.97 -8.02 -12.76
N GLY A 49 -20.46 -6.83 -12.41
CA GLY A 49 -20.10 -6.47 -11.04
C GLY A 49 -18.76 -7.06 -10.56
N LYS A 50 -17.96 -7.65 -11.47
CA LYS A 50 -16.65 -8.23 -11.15
C LYS A 50 -15.51 -7.38 -11.71
N TRP A 51 -14.38 -7.40 -11.01
CA TRP A 51 -13.14 -6.78 -11.48
C TRP A 51 -12.47 -7.68 -12.51
N HIS A 52 -12.15 -7.12 -13.67
CA HIS A 52 -11.40 -7.77 -14.75
C HIS A 52 -10.05 -7.09 -14.90
N MET A 53 -8.99 -7.86 -15.11
CA MET A 53 -7.65 -7.35 -15.31
C MET A 53 -7.45 -6.94 -16.78
N PHE A 54 -6.68 -5.88 -17.02
CA PHE A 54 -6.13 -5.60 -18.34
C PHE A 54 -5.09 -6.67 -18.71
N GLU A 55 -5.08 -7.08 -19.97
CA GLU A 55 -4.16 -8.14 -20.40
C GLU A 55 -2.69 -7.70 -20.28
N PHE A 56 -1.82 -8.64 -19.96
CA PHE A 56 -0.42 -8.35 -19.69
C PHE A 56 0.43 -8.21 -20.96
N ALA A 57 0.01 -8.85 -22.05
CA ALA A 57 0.61 -8.70 -23.36
C ALA A 57 -0.37 -8.00 -24.30
N SER A 58 0.16 -7.21 -25.23
CA SER A 58 -0.63 -6.69 -26.34
C SER A 58 -1.19 -7.87 -27.14
N ASN A 59 -2.50 -7.88 -27.32
CA ASN A 59 -3.18 -8.86 -28.15
C ASN A 59 -3.84 -8.15 -29.34
N SER A 60 -4.39 -8.91 -30.28
CA SER A 60 -5.09 -8.36 -31.44
C SER A 60 -6.40 -7.62 -31.09
N HIS A 61 -6.84 -7.64 -29.83
CA HIS A 61 -8.13 -7.12 -29.40
C HIS A 61 -8.06 -5.80 -28.61
N CYS A 62 -6.89 -5.43 -28.09
CA CYS A 62 -6.66 -4.22 -27.29
C CYS A 62 -5.29 -3.60 -27.61
N SER A 63 -5.27 -2.29 -27.84
CA SER A 63 -4.06 -1.54 -28.21
C SER A 63 -3.11 -1.27 -27.04
N VAL A 64 -3.51 -1.59 -25.81
CA VAL A 64 -2.70 -1.38 -24.60
C VAL A 64 -2.76 -2.59 -23.68
N SER A 65 -1.63 -2.86 -23.02
CA SER A 65 -1.51 -3.83 -21.94
C SER A 65 -1.59 -3.17 -20.55
N SER A 66 -1.74 -3.97 -19.50
CA SER A 66 -1.60 -3.50 -18.11
C SER A 66 -0.23 -2.86 -17.85
N GLU A 67 0.83 -3.32 -18.53
CA GLU A 67 2.17 -2.76 -18.38
C GLU A 67 2.26 -1.36 -19.00
N ASP A 68 1.64 -1.14 -20.17
CA ASP A 68 1.60 0.17 -20.82
C ASP A 68 0.81 1.20 -19.99
N ILE A 69 -0.28 0.75 -19.37
CA ILE A 69 -1.07 1.57 -18.45
C ILE A 69 -0.24 1.93 -17.22
N GLU A 70 0.51 0.98 -16.65
CA GLU A 70 1.39 1.22 -15.50
C GLU A 70 2.52 2.21 -15.84
N LYS A 71 3.19 2.04 -16.99
CA LYS A 71 4.21 2.99 -17.46
C LYS A 71 3.65 4.41 -17.63
N SER A 72 2.43 4.51 -18.17
CA SER A 72 1.74 5.78 -18.34
C SER A 72 1.39 6.43 -17.00
N PHE A 73 0.92 5.62 -16.04
CA PHE A 73 0.60 6.08 -14.69
C PHE A 73 1.84 6.55 -13.94
N GLN A 74 2.96 5.83 -14.03
CA GLN A 74 4.23 6.23 -13.43
C GLN A 74 4.74 7.56 -13.99
N THR A 75 4.54 7.80 -15.29
CA THR A 75 4.93 9.05 -15.94
C THR A 75 4.05 10.22 -15.53
N ASN A 76 2.73 10.00 -15.42
CA ASN A 76 1.78 11.03 -15.01
C ASN A 76 0.59 10.43 -14.24
N PRO A 77 0.66 10.37 -12.89
CA PRO A 77 -0.40 9.79 -12.06
C PRO A 77 -1.72 10.56 -12.09
N GLN A 78 -1.70 11.84 -12.49
CA GLN A 78 -2.90 12.68 -12.67
C GLN A 78 -3.31 12.80 -14.15
N GLY A 79 -2.65 12.03 -15.01
CA GLY A 79 -2.88 12.04 -16.44
C GLY A 79 -4.04 11.16 -16.86
N SER A 80 -4.13 10.98 -18.17
CA SER A 80 -5.05 10.04 -18.77
C SER A 80 -4.40 9.36 -19.97
N VAL A 81 -4.71 8.09 -20.18
CA VAL A 81 -4.28 7.33 -21.36
C VAL A 81 -5.49 6.93 -22.20
N SER A 82 -5.37 7.09 -23.52
CA SER A 82 -6.42 6.67 -24.46
C SER A 82 -5.97 5.40 -25.18
N PHE A 83 -6.90 4.46 -25.35
CA PHE A 83 -6.62 3.22 -26.06
C PHE A 83 -7.82 2.77 -26.88
N THR A 84 -7.57 1.88 -27.83
CA THR A 84 -8.58 1.34 -28.72
C THR A 84 -8.69 -0.16 -28.55
N THR A 85 -9.91 -0.65 -28.65
CA THR A 85 -10.21 -2.08 -28.74
C THR A 85 -10.77 -2.37 -30.13
N ALA A 86 -10.95 -3.64 -30.47
CA ALA A 86 -11.54 -4.03 -31.75
C ALA A 86 -12.90 -3.35 -32.08
N LYS A 87 -13.64 -2.86 -31.08
CA LYS A 87 -14.99 -2.26 -31.26
C LYS A 87 -15.14 -0.83 -30.76
N PHE A 88 -14.33 -0.41 -29.78
CA PHE A 88 -14.55 0.84 -29.06
C PHE A 88 -13.26 1.55 -28.70
N ASN A 89 -13.35 2.87 -28.58
CA ASN A 89 -12.30 3.73 -28.06
C ASN A 89 -12.56 4.03 -26.58
N TYR A 90 -11.51 3.97 -25.77
CA TYR A 90 -11.59 4.21 -24.34
C TYR A 90 -10.56 5.25 -23.89
N ARG A 91 -10.88 5.95 -22.82
CA ARG A 91 -9.98 6.83 -22.08
C ARG A 91 -9.95 6.43 -20.62
N LEU A 92 -8.76 6.18 -20.08
CA LEU A 92 -8.50 5.95 -18.66
C LEU A 92 -8.02 7.24 -18.06
N ASP A 93 -8.77 7.74 -17.08
CA ASP A 93 -8.41 8.88 -16.28
C ASP A 93 -7.87 8.37 -14.93
N PHE A 94 -6.59 8.64 -14.68
CA PHE A 94 -5.91 8.20 -13.47
C PHE A 94 -6.22 9.07 -12.26
N SER A 95 -6.53 10.35 -12.49
CA SER A 95 -6.92 11.28 -11.41
C SER A 95 -8.25 10.86 -10.79
N VAL A 96 -9.23 10.52 -11.64
CA VAL A 96 -10.57 10.13 -11.21
C VAL A 96 -10.68 8.61 -10.96
N MET A 97 -9.68 7.84 -11.38
CA MET A 97 -9.69 6.36 -11.37
C MET A 97 -10.91 5.78 -12.09
N LYS A 98 -11.14 6.24 -13.33
CA LYS A 98 -12.23 5.76 -14.20
C LYS A 98 -11.81 5.53 -15.64
N GLN A 99 -12.38 4.50 -16.24
CA GLN A 99 -12.39 4.26 -17.68
C GLN A 99 -13.69 4.82 -18.27
N THR A 100 -13.59 5.57 -19.37
CA THR A 100 -14.73 6.10 -20.12
C THR A 100 -14.70 5.55 -21.54
N ASN A 101 -15.81 4.96 -21.99
CA ASN A 101 -16.00 4.60 -23.39
C ASN A 101 -16.36 5.85 -24.18
N LEU A 102 -15.56 6.22 -25.17
CA LEU A 102 -15.77 7.46 -25.93
C LEU A 102 -16.94 7.38 -26.92
N THR A 103 -17.37 6.16 -27.27
CA THR A 103 -18.51 5.93 -28.17
C THR A 103 -19.85 5.94 -27.41
N THR A 104 -19.90 5.28 -26.25
CA THR A 104 -21.16 5.11 -25.47
C THR A 104 -21.25 6.03 -24.26
N LEU A 105 -20.17 6.77 -23.94
CA LEU A 105 -20.00 7.61 -22.75
C LEU A 105 -20.16 6.87 -21.41
N LYS A 106 -20.29 5.54 -21.43
CA LYS A 106 -20.33 4.73 -20.21
C LYS A 106 -19.00 4.81 -19.46
N GLN A 107 -19.09 4.97 -18.15
CA GLN A 107 -17.94 5.02 -17.26
C GLN A 107 -17.88 3.76 -16.39
N ARG A 108 -16.66 3.27 -16.15
CA ARG A 108 -16.37 2.13 -15.28
C ARG A 108 -15.24 2.49 -14.32
N PRO A 109 -15.36 2.21 -13.01
CA PRO A 109 -14.25 2.35 -12.07
C PRO A 109 -13.05 1.50 -12.50
N ILE A 110 -11.83 2.01 -12.28
CA ILE A 110 -10.58 1.27 -12.42
C ILE A 110 -9.82 1.24 -11.08
N LYS A 111 -8.91 0.27 -10.92
CA LYS A 111 -8.00 0.20 -9.76
C LYS A 111 -6.64 -0.37 -10.15
N ARG A 112 -5.63 0.03 -9.39
CA ARG A 112 -4.24 -0.47 -9.43
C ARG A 112 -3.99 -1.30 -8.18
N ALA A 113 -3.43 -2.49 -8.33
CA ALA A 113 -3.14 -3.38 -7.20
C ALA A 113 -1.94 -4.30 -7.54
N PRO A 114 -1.19 -4.77 -6.54
CA PRO A 114 -0.13 -5.74 -6.78
C PRO A 114 -0.71 -7.02 -7.39
N PHE A 115 0.00 -7.59 -8.36
CA PHE A 115 -0.33 -8.87 -8.98
C PHE A 115 0.96 -9.68 -9.16
N SER A 116 0.87 -11.02 -9.21
CA SER A 116 2.02 -11.87 -9.49
C SER A 116 1.69 -12.87 -10.59
N VAL A 117 2.48 -12.85 -11.67
CA VAL A 117 2.34 -13.79 -12.81
C VAL A 117 2.68 -15.24 -12.40
N SER A 118 3.53 -15.44 -11.38
CA SER A 118 3.96 -16.79 -10.97
C SER A 118 2.84 -17.62 -10.34
N ALA A 119 1.76 -16.99 -9.87
CA ALA A 119 0.55 -17.67 -9.43
C ALA A 119 -0.33 -18.14 -10.62
N PHE A 120 -0.23 -17.49 -11.78
CA PHE A 120 -1.09 -17.77 -12.94
C PHE A 120 -0.53 -18.84 -13.88
N SER A 121 0.80 -18.97 -14.00
CA SER A 121 1.45 -19.97 -14.86
C SER A 121 1.29 -21.43 -14.39
N ARG A 122 0.66 -21.66 -13.23
CA ARG A 122 0.24 -23.00 -12.77
C ARG A 122 -1.24 -23.33 -13.07
N MET A 123 -2.02 -22.40 -13.64
CA MET A 123 -3.43 -22.69 -13.96
C MET A 123 -3.62 -23.44 -15.28
N GLU A 124 -2.64 -23.47 -16.19
CA GLU A 124 -2.72 -24.35 -17.38
C GLU A 124 -2.58 -25.84 -17.06
N LYS A 125 -2.20 -26.19 -15.82
CA LYS A 125 -1.99 -27.59 -15.41
C LYS A 125 -3.07 -28.18 -14.50
N LEU A 126 -4.12 -27.43 -14.16
CA LEU A 126 -5.25 -27.97 -13.40
C LEU A 126 -6.43 -28.22 -14.34
N PRO A 127 -6.72 -29.48 -14.72
CA PRO A 127 -7.90 -29.78 -15.51
C PRO A 127 -9.15 -29.50 -14.66
N SER A 128 -10.06 -28.71 -15.22
CA SER A 128 -11.47 -28.63 -14.85
C SER A 128 -11.80 -28.40 -13.37
N LEU A 129 -11.64 -27.16 -12.90
CA LEU A 129 -12.48 -26.67 -11.79
C LEU A 129 -13.33 -25.49 -12.28
N PRO A 130 -14.60 -25.40 -11.88
CA PRO A 130 -15.49 -24.34 -12.31
C PRO A 130 -14.90 -23.00 -11.89
N LEU A 131 -14.90 -22.05 -12.83
CA LEU A 131 -14.37 -20.70 -12.72
C LEU A 131 -15.01 -19.94 -11.54
N ILE A 132 -14.51 -20.17 -10.34
CA ILE A 132 -14.86 -19.43 -9.13
C ILE A 132 -14.24 -18.03 -9.29
N SER A 133 -15.06 -17.01 -9.04
CA SER A 133 -14.71 -15.58 -9.03
C SER A 133 -13.35 -15.29 -8.39
N PRO A 134 -12.66 -14.18 -8.67
CA PRO A 134 -11.42 -13.86 -7.98
C PRO A 134 -11.65 -12.98 -6.74
N PRO A 135 -11.79 -13.56 -5.53
CA PRO A 135 -11.22 -12.98 -4.32
C PRO A 135 -9.84 -13.59 -4.01
N PHE A 136 -9.35 -14.54 -4.84
CA PHE A 136 -8.10 -15.24 -4.59
C PHE A 136 -6.85 -14.36 -4.75
N PHE A 137 -6.85 -13.41 -5.69
CA PHE A 137 -5.65 -12.65 -6.03
C PHE A 137 -5.37 -11.41 -5.17
N PHE A 138 -6.18 -11.14 -4.13
CA PHE A 138 -5.99 -9.96 -3.27
C PHE A 138 -5.72 -10.36 -1.82
N PRO A 139 -4.75 -9.70 -1.14
CA PRO A 139 -4.57 -9.92 0.28
C PRO A 139 -5.83 -9.51 1.04
N GLN A 140 -6.36 -10.43 1.83
CA GLN A 140 -7.54 -10.20 2.66
C GLN A 140 -7.11 -9.62 4.02
N LEU A 141 -7.75 -8.53 4.43
CA LEU A 141 -7.53 -7.95 5.75
C LEU A 141 -8.47 -8.60 6.77
N ILE A 142 -7.91 -9.31 7.74
CA ILE A 142 -8.67 -10.06 8.74
C ILE A 142 -8.42 -9.46 10.12
N PRO A 143 -9.44 -8.84 10.76
CA PRO A 143 -9.31 -8.33 12.11
C PRO A 143 -9.05 -9.47 13.11
N LEU A 144 -7.94 -9.38 13.85
CA LEU A 144 -7.62 -10.34 14.89
C LEU A 144 -8.43 -10.03 16.16
N GLN A 145 -8.97 -11.08 16.76
CA GLN A 145 -9.74 -10.98 18.00
C GLN A 145 -8.77 -11.03 19.19
N LYS A 146 -9.03 -10.24 20.23
CA LYS A 146 -8.16 -10.15 21.42
C LYS A 146 -7.92 -11.47 22.16
N LYS A 147 -8.76 -12.46 21.93
CA LYS A 147 -8.68 -13.79 22.56
C LYS A 147 -7.81 -14.79 21.79
N THR A 148 -7.36 -14.46 20.57
CA THR A 148 -6.53 -15.38 19.80
C THR A 148 -5.10 -15.34 20.29
N ASN A 149 -4.41 -16.49 20.22
CA ASN A 149 -2.99 -16.57 20.58
C ASN A 149 -2.14 -15.61 19.74
N GLU A 150 -2.41 -15.56 18.43
CA GLU A 150 -1.76 -14.65 17.48
C GLU A 150 -1.89 -13.18 17.89
N TYR A 151 -3.08 -12.74 18.32
CA TYR A 151 -3.26 -11.35 18.78
C TYR A 151 -2.38 -11.07 19.99
N ASN A 152 -2.36 -11.98 20.97
CA ASN A 152 -1.63 -11.78 22.22
C ASN A 152 -0.11 -11.74 21.99
N GLU A 153 0.38 -12.59 21.11
CA GLU A 153 1.79 -12.64 20.74
C GLU A 153 2.25 -11.33 20.05
N VAL A 154 1.52 -10.90 19.01
CA VAL A 154 1.83 -9.65 18.30
C VAL A 154 1.68 -8.44 19.22
N SER A 155 0.64 -8.43 20.07
CA SER A 155 0.43 -7.37 21.05
C SER A 155 1.56 -7.29 22.08
N SER A 156 2.12 -8.43 22.48
CA SER A 156 3.26 -8.51 23.40
C SER A 156 4.52 -7.93 22.76
N PHE A 157 4.82 -8.27 21.50
CA PHE A 157 5.96 -7.67 20.79
C PHE A 157 5.82 -6.16 20.66
N PHE A 158 4.65 -5.67 20.28
CA PHE A 158 4.41 -4.23 20.20
C PHE A 158 4.59 -3.54 21.56
N GLY A 159 4.07 -4.13 22.65
CA GLY A 159 4.20 -3.58 24.00
C GLY A 159 5.65 -3.46 24.49
N LYS A 160 6.57 -4.30 23.98
CA LYS A 160 8.00 -4.23 24.31
C LYS A 160 8.75 -3.11 23.60
N THR A 161 8.24 -2.65 22.46
CA THR A 161 8.94 -1.66 21.62
C THR A 161 8.26 -0.29 21.64
N MET A 162 6.95 -0.24 21.90
CA MET A 162 6.12 0.96 21.78
C MET A 162 5.29 1.19 23.06
N GLU A 163 5.97 1.35 24.20
CA GLU A 163 5.37 1.44 25.55
C GLU A 163 4.38 2.59 25.73
N SER A 164 4.56 3.69 24.99
CA SER A 164 3.73 4.89 25.07
C SER A 164 2.40 4.78 24.31
N TYR A 165 2.20 3.73 23.52
CA TYR A 165 1.09 3.63 22.58
C TYR A 165 0.15 2.47 22.92
N ARG A 166 -1.17 2.73 22.80
CA ARG A 166 -2.20 1.72 22.98
C ARG A 166 -2.70 1.18 21.65
N ILE A 167 -2.65 -0.15 21.50
CA ILE A 167 -3.18 -0.84 20.33
C ILE A 167 -4.71 -0.68 20.26
N LYS A 168 -5.21 -0.10 19.16
CA LYS A 168 -6.65 0.03 18.88
C LYS A 168 -7.25 -1.21 18.21
N ARG A 169 -6.53 -1.76 17.23
CA ARG A 169 -6.90 -2.98 16.48
C ARG A 169 -5.63 -3.62 15.91
N ILE A 170 -5.65 -4.93 15.72
CA ILE A 170 -4.64 -5.66 14.95
C ILE A 170 -5.37 -6.33 13.78
N THR A 171 -4.84 -6.18 12.57
CA THR A 171 -5.41 -6.76 11.36
C THR A 171 -4.31 -7.56 10.67
N ARG A 172 -4.61 -8.81 10.34
CA ARG A 172 -3.72 -9.68 9.58
C ARG A 172 -3.93 -9.42 8.09
N ILE A 173 -2.82 -9.27 7.36
CA ILE A 173 -2.81 -9.32 5.90
C ILE A 173 -2.68 -10.80 5.52
N GLN A 174 -3.75 -11.42 5.04
CA GLN A 174 -3.73 -12.81 4.59
C GLN A 174 -3.59 -12.88 3.07
N ASN A 175 -2.45 -13.38 2.60
CA ASN A 175 -2.23 -13.76 1.21
C ASN A 175 -2.02 -15.28 1.17
N LEU A 176 -3.07 -16.01 0.79
CA LEU A 176 -3.04 -17.48 0.76
C LEU A 176 -2.05 -18.01 -0.28
N ASP A 177 -1.92 -17.33 -1.43
CA ASP A 177 -1.02 -17.74 -2.50
C ASP A 177 0.46 -17.66 -2.07
N LEU A 178 0.84 -16.59 -1.36
CA LEU A 178 2.19 -16.47 -0.79
C LEU A 178 2.44 -17.53 0.30
N TRP A 179 1.43 -17.81 1.13
CA TRP A 179 1.56 -18.80 2.21
C TRP A 179 1.85 -20.20 1.65
N GLU A 180 1.18 -20.61 0.58
CA GLU A 180 1.44 -21.90 -0.07
C GLU A 180 2.84 -22.00 -0.69
N PHE A 181 3.42 -20.87 -1.11
CA PHE A 181 4.76 -20.82 -1.70
C PHE A 181 5.87 -20.92 -0.65
N TYR A 182 5.74 -20.20 0.48
CA TYR A 182 6.79 -20.13 1.52
C TYR A 182 6.73 -21.25 2.56
N CYS A 183 5.59 -21.92 2.74
CA CYS A 183 5.42 -22.99 3.74
C CYS A 183 5.62 -24.42 3.19
N ARG A 184 6.22 -24.57 2.01
CA ARG A 184 6.71 -25.86 1.47
C ARG A 184 8.22 -25.91 1.51
#